data_AF-A0A4Q2Y2Z5-F1
#
_entry.id   AF-A0A4Q2Y2Z5-F1
#
_cell.length_a   1.000
_cell.length_b   1.000
_cell.length_c   1.000
_cell.angle_alpha   90.00
_cell.angle_beta   90.00
_cell.angle_gamma   90.00
#
_symmetry.space_group_name_H-M   'P 1'
#
loop_
_entity.id
_entity.type
_entity.pdbx_description
1 polymer ?
#
loop_
_entity_poly.entity_id
_entity_poly.type
_entity_poly.pdbx_seq_one_letter_code
_entity_poly.pdbx_strand_id
1 'polypeptide(L)'
;MLSGQPRERTPAGTGPAPEPSPPTLPPQLNLPHMDPAPTSPRRLRPFRDEPFRSCALAAALVSSAFLLEGHAAGFYWDANGSTSSATGGTGIWDTTSELWRLESLTGPLLPWPVDGTNLTAHLFGTAGTLTVTADLSVNNILAASTAGSATTTISGATGSLTLQGPSVPVIDVATGKTLSITTQLSSTAGFTKSGGGTLILNNATNDITGGVRLSGGTLQLGTTLNNTAALSLRSTSIDVGLGSTLSVPDPGPAVKIGSLTGSGTVDVGRTLHLHLFGPANPFSPGSASTHFPSGPVFSGLIESTGLVLTGTGANLVQLPGGVNVSMQTL
;
A
#
# COMPACT_ATOMS: atom_id res chain seq x y z
N MET A 1 68.64 13.53 26.61
CA MET A 1 68.81 12.88 25.28
C MET A 1 67.78 11.79 25.15
N LEU A 2 66.81 11.95 24.24
CA LEU A 2 66.25 10.94 23.32
C LEU A 2 64.92 11.51 22.79
N SER A 3 64.98 12.04 21.57
CA SER A 3 63.85 12.50 20.77
C SER A 3 63.36 11.32 19.92
N GLY A 4 62.09 10.94 20.08
CA GLY A 4 61.44 9.92 19.27
C GLY A 4 60.73 10.57 18.08
N GLN A 5 61.27 10.38 16.88
CA GLN A 5 60.64 10.76 15.60
C GLN A 5 59.69 9.65 15.13
N PRO A 6 58.48 9.97 14.61
CA PRO A 6 57.59 8.99 14.02
C PRO A 6 57.99 8.68 12.57
N ARG A 7 57.98 7.39 12.21
CA ARG A 7 58.27 6.88 10.86
C ARG A 7 57.09 7.13 9.92
N GLU A 8 57.31 7.92 8.87
CA GLU A 8 56.44 8.01 7.70
C GLU A 8 56.35 6.64 7.00
N ARG A 9 55.13 6.19 6.73
CA ARG A 9 54.85 5.03 5.85
C ARG A 9 54.51 5.55 4.46
N THR A 10 55.31 5.13 3.50
CA THR A 10 55.10 5.31 2.06
C THR A 10 53.81 4.62 1.59
N PRO A 11 52.95 5.26 0.78
CA PRO A 11 51.78 4.60 0.19
C PRO A 11 52.19 3.63 -0.92
N ALA A 12 51.59 2.43 -0.90
CA ALA A 12 51.74 1.42 -1.94
C ALA A 12 51.08 1.87 -3.26
N GLY A 13 51.74 1.58 -4.37
CA GLY A 13 51.34 1.99 -5.71
C GLY A 13 50.00 1.41 -6.17
N THR A 14 49.24 2.25 -6.86
CA THR A 14 48.01 1.90 -7.59
C THR A 14 48.36 1.15 -8.86
N GLY A 15 47.92 -0.12 -8.95
CA GLY A 15 47.98 -0.91 -10.17
C GLY A 15 47.04 -0.37 -11.26
N PRO A 16 47.30 -0.67 -12.55
CA PRO A 16 46.50 -0.20 -13.67
C PRO A 16 45.08 -0.80 -13.65
N ALA A 17 44.10 0.04 -13.98
CA ALA A 17 42.70 -0.31 -14.04
C ALA A 17 42.43 -1.36 -15.15
N PRO A 18 41.54 -2.34 -14.90
CA PRO A 18 41.14 -3.31 -15.92
C PRO A 18 40.37 -2.64 -17.06
N GLU A 19 40.72 -3.06 -18.28
CA GLU A 19 40.17 -2.61 -19.55
C GLU A 19 38.68 -2.96 -19.68
N PRO A 20 37.82 -2.05 -20.18
CA PRO A 20 36.39 -2.30 -20.30
C PRO A 20 36.08 -3.29 -21.42
N SER A 21 35.29 -4.32 -21.08
CA SER A 21 34.78 -5.32 -22.02
C SER A 21 33.96 -4.68 -23.15
N PRO A 22 34.07 -5.18 -24.40
CA PRO A 22 33.30 -4.67 -25.52
C PRO A 22 31.79 -4.96 -25.38
N PRO A 23 30.93 -4.10 -25.94
CA PRO A 23 29.47 -4.23 -25.82
C PRO A 23 28.95 -5.45 -26.58
N THR A 24 28.19 -6.28 -25.87
CA THR A 24 27.45 -7.42 -26.41
C THR A 24 26.32 -6.91 -27.31
N LEU A 25 26.30 -7.34 -28.57
CA LEU A 25 25.24 -7.01 -29.53
C LEU A 25 23.88 -7.60 -29.07
N PRO A 26 22.77 -6.86 -29.20
CA PRO A 26 21.45 -7.37 -28.87
C PRO A 26 21.02 -8.48 -29.84
N PRO A 27 20.25 -9.48 -29.37
CA PRO A 27 19.71 -10.54 -30.21
C PRO A 27 18.77 -9.97 -31.28
N GLN A 28 18.99 -10.40 -32.52
CA GLN A 28 18.16 -10.07 -33.68
C GLN A 28 16.73 -10.60 -33.45
N LEU A 29 15.77 -9.68 -33.48
CA LEU A 29 14.34 -9.97 -33.35
C LEU A 29 13.85 -10.62 -34.65
N ASN A 30 13.60 -11.93 -34.61
CA ASN A 30 12.92 -12.64 -35.70
C ASN A 30 11.46 -12.14 -35.76
N LEU A 31 11.17 -11.31 -36.76
CA LEU A 31 9.81 -10.86 -37.08
C LEU A 31 9.00 -12.04 -37.66
N PRO A 32 7.80 -12.34 -37.13
CA PRO A 32 6.94 -13.35 -37.72
C PRO A 32 6.40 -12.88 -39.07
N HIS A 33 6.43 -13.80 -40.03
CA HIS A 33 5.85 -13.71 -41.36
C HIS A 33 4.33 -13.44 -41.24
N MET A 34 3.89 -12.24 -41.67
CA MET A 34 2.48 -11.90 -41.80
C MET A 34 1.91 -12.53 -43.07
N ASP A 35 0.91 -13.41 -42.91
CA ASP A 35 0.07 -13.88 -44.00
C ASP A 35 -0.80 -12.74 -44.58
N PRO A 36 -1.02 -12.71 -45.91
CA PRO A 36 -1.84 -11.69 -46.56
C PRO A 36 -3.35 -11.86 -46.28
N ALA A 37 -4.02 -10.74 -46.03
CA ALA A 37 -5.45 -10.65 -45.74
C ALA A 37 -6.36 -11.12 -46.90
N PRO A 38 -7.52 -11.76 -46.60
CA PRO A 38 -8.51 -12.09 -47.62
C PRO A 38 -9.30 -10.86 -48.06
N THR A 39 -9.16 -10.49 -49.32
CA THR A 39 -10.03 -9.53 -50.01
C THR A 39 -11.36 -10.20 -50.36
N SER A 40 -12.47 -9.73 -49.80
CA SER A 40 -13.82 -10.06 -50.27
C SER A 40 -14.67 -8.78 -50.41
N PRO A 41 -15.12 -8.44 -51.63
CA PRO A 41 -15.99 -7.30 -51.86
C PRO A 41 -17.45 -7.64 -51.52
N ARG A 42 -17.97 -7.06 -50.43
CA ARG A 42 -19.40 -7.17 -50.08
C ARG A 42 -20.20 -6.22 -50.97
N ARG A 43 -20.95 -6.79 -51.92
CA ARG A 43 -21.93 -6.09 -52.78
C ARG A 43 -22.93 -5.26 -51.93
N LEU A 44 -22.89 -3.95 -52.11
CA LEU A 44 -23.97 -3.05 -51.72
C LEU A 44 -25.13 -3.20 -52.73
N ARG A 45 -26.33 -3.51 -52.25
CA ARG A 45 -27.57 -3.40 -53.03
C ARG A 45 -28.17 -2.00 -52.82
N PRO A 46 -28.70 -1.36 -53.88
CA PRO A 46 -29.42 -0.10 -53.73
C PRO A 46 -30.83 -0.40 -53.21
N PHE A 47 -31.20 0.19 -52.08
CA PHE A 47 -32.59 0.25 -51.65
C PHE A 47 -33.13 1.65 -51.89
N ARG A 48 -34.30 1.65 -52.53
CA ARG A 48 -35.04 2.76 -53.15
C ARG A 48 -35.43 3.86 -52.16
N ASP A 49 -35.45 5.07 -52.71
CA ASP A 49 -36.21 6.22 -52.24
C ASP A 49 -37.71 5.91 -52.14
N GLU A 50 -38.35 6.37 -51.06
CA GLU A 50 -39.71 6.90 -51.09
C GLU A 50 -39.80 8.06 -50.07
N PRO A 51 -40.47 9.19 -50.40
CA PRO A 51 -40.75 10.29 -49.49
C PRO A 51 -42.07 10.04 -48.73
N PHE A 52 -42.26 10.66 -47.57
CA PHE A 52 -43.50 11.34 -47.15
C PHE A 52 -43.55 11.60 -45.62
N ARG A 53 -43.53 12.90 -45.29
CA ARG A 53 -44.41 13.62 -44.33
C ARG A 53 -44.42 13.24 -42.84
N SER A 54 -43.79 14.15 -42.09
CA SER A 54 -44.37 14.98 -41.01
C SER A 54 -44.84 14.38 -39.67
N CYS A 55 -44.57 15.18 -38.63
CA CYS A 55 -45.20 15.27 -37.31
C CYS A 55 -44.80 14.27 -36.22
N ALA A 56 -43.85 14.65 -35.37
CA ALA A 56 -44.11 14.78 -33.94
C ALA A 56 -42.99 15.57 -33.25
N LEU A 57 -43.39 16.68 -32.65
CA LEU A 57 -42.64 17.51 -31.72
C LEU A 57 -42.47 16.71 -30.41
N ALA A 58 -41.24 16.38 -30.04
CA ALA A 58 -40.90 15.95 -28.68
C ALA A 58 -39.48 16.45 -28.36
N ALA A 59 -39.39 17.72 -27.95
CA ALA A 59 -38.20 18.21 -27.27
C ALA A 59 -38.19 17.59 -25.86
N ALA A 60 -37.68 16.37 -25.76
CA ALA A 60 -37.28 15.83 -24.48
C ALA A 60 -36.09 16.68 -24.00
N LEU A 61 -36.34 17.58 -23.05
CA LEU A 61 -35.31 18.09 -22.16
C LEU A 61 -34.73 16.85 -21.44
N VAL A 62 -33.69 16.27 -22.02
CA VAL A 62 -32.76 15.42 -21.29
C VAL A 62 -32.06 16.38 -20.34
N SER A 63 -32.68 16.61 -19.18
CA SER A 63 -31.96 17.05 -18.00
C SER A 63 -30.98 15.91 -17.71
N SER A 64 -29.81 15.97 -18.34
CA SER A 64 -28.62 15.33 -17.83
C SER A 64 -28.39 15.95 -16.46
N ALA A 65 -29.07 15.40 -15.46
CA ALA A 65 -28.48 15.29 -14.14
C ALA A 65 -27.20 14.50 -14.38
N PHE A 66 -26.13 15.20 -14.74
CA PHE A 66 -24.80 14.76 -14.37
C PHE A 66 -24.94 14.57 -12.87
N LEU A 67 -25.10 13.31 -12.46
CA LEU A 67 -24.72 12.90 -11.13
C LEU A 67 -23.27 13.37 -11.05
N LEU A 68 -23.07 14.53 -10.43
CA LEU A 68 -21.79 14.90 -9.88
C LEU A 68 -21.51 13.75 -8.94
N GLU A 69 -20.79 12.75 -9.43
CA GLU A 69 -20.11 11.78 -8.60
C GLU A 69 -19.34 12.67 -7.63
N GLY A 70 -19.85 12.77 -6.41
CA GLY A 70 -19.37 13.70 -5.41
C GLY A 70 -17.96 13.31 -5.08
N HIS A 71 -16.99 13.85 -5.82
CA HIS A 71 -15.59 13.67 -5.53
C HIS A 71 -15.35 14.20 -4.12
N ALA A 72 -14.63 13.43 -3.32
CA ALA A 72 -14.28 13.82 -1.97
C ALA A 72 -13.53 15.15 -2.02
N ALA A 73 -14.00 16.15 -1.27
CA ALA A 73 -13.36 17.46 -1.27
C ALA A 73 -11.92 17.33 -0.75
N GLY A 74 -10.96 17.92 -1.46
CA GLY A 74 -9.54 17.82 -1.17
C GLY A 74 -9.09 18.89 -0.17
N PHE A 75 -8.50 18.48 0.94
CA PHE A 75 -7.89 19.35 1.93
C PHE A 75 -6.38 19.14 1.97
N TYR A 76 -5.62 20.20 1.73
CA TYR A 76 -4.16 20.16 1.62
C TYR A 76 -3.52 20.65 2.91
N TRP A 77 -2.71 19.79 3.52
CA TRP A 77 -2.03 20.08 4.78
C TRP A 77 -0.97 21.18 4.60
N ASP A 78 -1.02 22.18 5.46
CA ASP A 78 -0.05 23.28 5.47
C ASP A 78 0.17 23.82 6.89
N ALA A 79 1.17 23.24 7.56
CA ALA A 79 1.57 23.65 8.90
C ALA A 79 2.43 24.93 8.93
N ASN A 80 2.98 25.37 7.79
CA ASN A 80 3.83 26.57 7.75
C ASN A 80 3.05 27.87 7.55
N GLY A 81 1.72 27.77 7.42
CA GLY A 81 0.84 28.91 7.30
C GLY A 81 0.86 29.55 5.91
N SER A 82 0.17 30.68 5.76
CA SER A 82 0.14 31.46 4.51
C SER A 82 1.48 32.17 4.19
N THR A 83 2.55 31.85 4.93
CA THR A 83 3.84 32.55 4.83
C THR A 83 4.69 32.10 3.65
N SER A 84 4.35 30.97 3.03
CA SER A 84 5.06 30.45 1.86
C SER A 84 4.17 29.59 0.95
N SER A 85 4.68 29.32 -0.25
CA SER A 85 4.11 28.32 -1.16
C SER A 85 4.52 26.89 -0.80
N ALA A 86 5.39 26.69 0.19
CA ALA A 86 5.64 25.35 0.71
C ALA A 86 4.37 24.86 1.41
N THR A 87 4.01 23.60 1.23
CA THR A 87 2.96 22.93 2.02
C THR A 87 3.60 21.91 2.97
N GLY A 88 2.81 21.33 3.86
CA GLY A 88 3.28 20.30 4.78
C GLY A 88 3.84 20.83 6.09
N GLY A 89 4.67 20.02 6.75
CA GLY A 89 5.33 20.31 8.02
C GLY A 89 4.66 19.68 9.24
N THR A 90 5.09 20.10 10.42
CA THR A 90 4.60 19.60 11.72
C THR A 90 3.58 20.56 12.30
N GLY A 91 2.43 20.05 12.74
CA GLY A 91 1.34 20.86 13.27
C GLY A 91 0.22 20.02 13.89
N ILE A 92 -0.85 20.69 14.30
CA ILE A 92 -2.01 20.05 14.95
C ILE A 92 -3.09 19.80 13.90
N TRP A 93 -3.55 18.56 13.78
CA TRP A 93 -4.73 18.23 12.99
C TRP A 93 -5.95 18.21 13.90
N ASP A 94 -6.75 19.26 13.82
CA ASP A 94 -7.99 19.43 14.58
C ASP A 94 -9.02 20.27 13.79
N THR A 95 -10.13 20.60 14.44
CA THR A 95 -11.26 21.33 13.86
C THR A 95 -11.27 22.83 14.17
N THR A 96 -10.17 23.36 14.69
CA THR A 96 -10.02 24.76 15.14
C THR A 96 -8.82 25.48 14.53
N SER A 97 -7.74 24.75 14.24
CA SER A 97 -6.47 25.24 13.73
C SER A 97 -6.55 25.42 12.22
N GLU A 98 -6.32 26.63 11.74
CA GLU A 98 -6.32 26.96 10.30
C GLU A 98 -5.04 26.47 9.62
N LEU A 99 -4.94 25.17 9.36
CA LEU A 99 -3.77 24.51 8.76
C LEU A 99 -4.09 23.71 7.49
N TRP A 100 -5.27 23.90 6.90
CA TRP A 100 -5.69 23.20 5.69
C TRP A 100 -6.13 24.16 4.58
N ARG A 101 -5.79 23.86 3.33
CA ARG A 101 -6.31 24.57 2.15
C ARG A 101 -7.34 23.71 1.43
N LEU A 102 -8.48 24.31 1.05
CA LEU A 102 -9.55 23.63 0.32
C LEU A 102 -9.26 23.63 -1.19
N GLU A 103 -9.30 22.45 -1.81
CA GLU A 103 -9.18 22.16 -3.25
C GLU A 103 -7.89 22.65 -3.95
N SER A 104 -6.96 23.28 -3.25
CA SER A 104 -5.77 23.87 -3.86
C SER A 104 -4.56 23.93 -2.93
N LEU A 105 -3.36 23.95 -3.52
CA LEU A 105 -2.10 24.22 -2.82
C LEU A 105 -1.94 25.68 -2.40
N THR A 106 -2.82 26.58 -2.86
CA THR A 106 -2.82 28.00 -2.50
C THR A 106 -4.21 28.44 -2.07
N GLY A 107 -4.31 29.43 -1.20
CA GLY A 107 -5.59 29.96 -0.74
C GLY A 107 -5.61 30.20 0.76
N PRO A 108 -6.76 30.66 1.29
CA PRO A 108 -6.93 30.81 2.73
C PRO A 108 -6.79 29.45 3.42
N LEU A 109 -6.25 29.50 4.65
CA LEU A 109 -6.22 28.34 5.51
C LEU A 109 -7.54 28.23 6.26
N LEU A 110 -7.93 26.98 6.53
CA LEU A 110 -9.18 26.60 7.15
C LEU A 110 -8.90 25.51 8.19
N PRO A 111 -9.76 25.39 9.22
CA PRO A 111 -9.75 24.20 10.07
C PRO A 111 -10.19 22.95 9.29
N TRP A 112 -9.86 21.77 9.80
CA TRP A 112 -10.47 20.54 9.29
C TRP A 112 -12.00 20.60 9.55
N PRO A 113 -12.85 20.30 8.56
CA PRO A 113 -14.30 20.35 8.76
C PRO A 113 -14.78 19.33 9.79
N VAL A 114 -15.70 19.75 10.67
CA VAL A 114 -16.40 18.86 11.60
C VAL A 114 -17.40 17.94 10.89
N ASP A 115 -18.04 18.47 9.84
CA ASP A 115 -19.11 17.81 9.11
C ASP A 115 -18.62 17.46 7.71
N GLY A 116 -18.03 16.28 7.55
CA GLY A 116 -17.51 15.83 6.27
C GLY A 116 -17.11 14.37 6.28
N THR A 117 -17.98 13.51 5.77
CA THR A 117 -17.67 12.08 5.59
C THR A 117 -17.02 11.79 4.24
N ASN A 118 -16.84 12.80 3.39
CA ASN A 118 -16.28 12.63 2.05
C ASN A 118 -15.14 13.63 1.82
N LEU A 119 -14.11 13.58 2.67
CA LEU A 119 -12.97 14.48 2.63
C LEU A 119 -11.67 13.72 2.36
N THR A 120 -10.81 14.28 1.53
CA THR A 120 -9.49 13.72 1.23
C THR A 120 -8.40 14.58 1.87
N ALA A 121 -7.56 13.98 2.71
CA ALA A 121 -6.39 14.64 3.27
C ALA A 121 -5.18 14.47 2.34
N HIS A 122 -4.67 15.58 1.81
CA HIS A 122 -3.47 15.63 0.99
C HIS A 122 -2.26 16.05 1.85
N LEU A 123 -1.38 15.09 2.13
CA LEU A 123 -0.17 15.25 2.92
C LEU A 123 1.04 15.41 2.00
N PHE A 124 1.16 16.61 1.43
CA PHE A 124 2.19 16.98 0.45
C PHE A 124 3.25 17.93 1.04
N GLY A 125 4.19 18.35 0.21
CA GLY A 125 5.21 19.31 0.59
C GLY A 125 6.24 18.72 1.55
N THR A 126 6.57 19.44 2.61
CA THR A 126 7.57 19.00 3.60
C THR A 126 6.97 17.95 4.52
N ALA A 127 7.62 16.79 4.66
CA ALA A 127 7.20 15.78 5.62
C ALA A 127 7.31 16.30 7.07
N GLY A 128 6.42 15.84 7.94
CA GLY A 128 6.38 16.23 9.34
C GLY A 128 5.42 15.37 10.16
N THR A 129 5.09 15.84 11.36
CA THR A 129 4.16 15.17 12.26
C THR A 129 2.85 15.94 12.37
N LEU A 130 1.74 15.28 12.03
CA LEU A 130 0.39 15.76 12.26
C LEU A 130 -0.10 15.20 13.60
N THR A 131 -0.31 16.07 14.58
CA THR A 131 -0.80 15.68 15.90
C THR A 131 -2.32 15.80 15.96
N VAL A 132 -3.01 14.67 16.02
CA VAL A 132 -4.48 14.58 16.13
C VAL A 132 -4.90 14.81 17.59
N THR A 133 -5.67 15.87 17.82
CA THR A 133 -6.15 16.27 19.17
C THR A 133 -7.67 16.15 19.34
N ALA A 134 -8.40 15.87 18.26
CA ALA A 134 -9.84 15.61 18.26
C ALA A 134 -10.16 14.31 17.49
N ASP A 135 -11.36 13.76 17.65
CA ASP A 135 -11.82 12.67 16.80
C ASP A 135 -12.20 13.20 15.42
N LEU A 136 -11.55 12.69 14.38
CA LEU A 136 -11.69 13.20 13.02
C LEU A 136 -12.18 12.10 12.07
N SER A 137 -13.05 12.50 11.15
CA SER A 137 -13.50 11.67 10.03
C SER A 137 -12.76 12.06 8.76
N VAL A 138 -12.26 11.06 8.04
CA VAL A 138 -11.52 11.22 6.77
C VAL A 138 -11.98 10.14 5.79
N ASN A 139 -12.14 10.47 4.51
CA ASN A 139 -12.43 9.45 3.49
C ASN A 139 -11.15 8.88 2.89
N ASN A 140 -10.24 9.75 2.42
CA ASN A 140 -8.99 9.31 1.81
C ASN A 140 -7.79 10.03 2.40
N ILE A 141 -6.63 9.38 2.38
CA ILE A 141 -5.34 10.01 2.75
C ILE A 141 -4.36 9.79 1.60
N LEU A 142 -3.83 10.88 1.05
CA LEU A 142 -2.80 10.86 0.01
C LEU A 142 -1.50 11.41 0.59
N ALA A 143 -0.51 10.55 0.80
CA ALA A 143 0.80 10.90 1.33
C ALA A 143 1.86 10.90 0.22
N ALA A 144 2.29 12.09 -0.18
CA ALA A 144 3.30 12.28 -1.23
C ALA A 144 4.20 13.49 -0.93
N SER A 145 4.83 13.51 0.25
CA SER A 145 5.77 14.57 0.63
C SER A 145 6.89 14.69 -0.41
N THR A 146 7.18 15.92 -0.84
CA THR A 146 8.19 16.23 -1.85
C THR A 146 9.49 16.75 -1.24
N ALA A 147 9.48 17.14 0.03
CA ALA A 147 10.63 17.67 0.76
C ALA A 147 10.74 17.10 2.18
N GLY A 148 11.91 17.26 2.80
CA GLY A 148 12.19 16.77 4.15
C GLY A 148 12.44 15.27 4.21
N SER A 149 12.08 14.66 5.35
CA SER A 149 12.14 13.21 5.54
C SER A 149 11.23 12.48 4.54
N ALA A 150 11.55 11.22 4.22
CA ALA A 150 10.64 10.37 3.46
C ALA A 150 9.38 9.97 4.26
N THR A 151 9.37 10.25 5.57
CA THR A 151 8.33 9.80 6.50
C THR A 151 7.46 10.96 6.98
N THR A 152 6.17 10.88 6.69
CA THR A 152 5.12 11.69 7.35
C THR A 152 4.50 10.87 8.48
N THR A 153 4.29 11.48 9.64
CA THR A 153 3.68 10.82 10.80
C THR A 153 2.34 11.45 11.13
N ILE A 154 1.32 10.63 11.36
CA ILE A 154 0.08 11.04 12.01
C ILE A 154 0.09 10.44 13.41
N SER A 155 0.19 11.28 14.43
CA SER A 155 0.25 10.86 15.83
C SER A 155 -0.97 11.31 16.61
N GLY A 156 -1.41 10.51 17.57
CA GLY A 156 -2.52 10.86 18.44
C GLY A 156 -1.99 11.48 19.72
N ALA A 157 -2.46 12.68 20.06
CA ALA A 157 -2.31 13.21 21.42
C ALA A 157 -3.51 12.78 22.26
N THR A 158 -4.71 13.15 21.81
CA THR A 158 -5.99 12.88 22.51
C THR A 158 -7.10 12.42 21.58
N GLY A 159 -6.92 12.52 20.26
CA GLY A 159 -7.95 12.19 19.28
C GLY A 159 -7.61 10.98 18.41
N SER A 160 -8.60 10.50 17.67
CA SER A 160 -8.53 9.35 16.76
C SER A 160 -8.86 9.72 15.30
N LEU A 161 -8.52 8.84 14.36
CA LEU A 161 -8.96 8.93 12.97
C LEU A 161 -9.96 7.83 12.64
N THR A 162 -11.07 8.20 12.02
CA THR A 162 -12.04 7.25 11.44
C THR A 162 -12.05 7.39 9.92
N LEU A 163 -11.75 6.29 9.22
CA LEU A 163 -11.89 6.20 7.77
C LEU A 163 -13.33 5.84 7.39
N GLN A 164 -14.01 6.76 6.74
CA GLN A 164 -15.40 6.60 6.33
C GLN A 164 -15.69 7.41 5.07
N GLY A 165 -16.65 6.93 4.28
CA GLY A 165 -17.08 7.55 3.05
C GLY A 165 -18.11 6.71 2.30
N PRO A 166 -18.65 7.20 1.18
CA PRO A 166 -19.61 6.47 0.37
C PRO A 166 -18.99 5.26 -0.37
N SER A 167 -17.66 5.24 -0.51
CA SER A 167 -16.87 4.16 -1.08
C SER A 167 -15.82 3.68 -0.07
N VAL A 168 -15.16 2.54 -0.36
CA VAL A 168 -14.06 2.05 0.47
C VAL A 168 -12.94 3.10 0.50
N PRO A 169 -12.55 3.60 1.68
CA PRO A 169 -11.44 4.52 1.87
C PRO A 169 -10.15 4.10 1.18
N VAL A 170 -9.39 5.06 0.66
CA VAL A 170 -8.06 4.83 0.08
C VAL A 170 -7.00 5.56 0.90
N ILE A 171 -5.96 4.82 1.30
CA ILE A 171 -4.70 5.39 1.76
C ILE A 171 -3.67 5.17 0.66
N ASP A 172 -3.33 6.24 -0.06
CA ASP A 172 -2.28 6.23 -1.08
C ASP A 172 -0.98 6.75 -0.49
N VAL A 173 0.08 5.95 -0.57
CA VAL A 173 1.42 6.39 -0.19
C VAL A 173 2.33 6.31 -1.40
N ALA A 174 2.83 7.45 -1.84
CA ALA A 174 3.67 7.55 -3.02
C ALA A 174 4.96 6.73 -2.90
N THR A 175 5.50 6.29 -4.04
CA THR A 175 6.73 5.50 -4.10
C THR A 175 7.90 6.18 -3.38
N GLY A 176 8.62 5.39 -2.57
CA GLY A 176 9.73 5.88 -1.76
C GLY A 176 9.33 6.73 -0.56
N LYS A 177 8.03 6.83 -0.24
CA LYS A 177 7.51 7.53 0.94
C LYS A 177 6.99 6.56 1.98
N THR A 178 6.95 7.02 3.22
CA THR A 178 6.38 6.31 4.37
C THR A 178 5.32 7.19 5.04
N LEU A 179 4.14 6.62 5.28
CA LEU A 179 3.14 7.18 6.17
C LEU A 179 3.07 6.33 7.44
N SER A 180 3.40 6.91 8.59
CA SER A 180 3.31 6.23 9.88
C SER A 180 2.12 6.75 10.67
N ILE A 181 1.14 5.90 10.96
CA ILE A 181 -0.03 6.25 11.77
C ILE A 181 0.16 5.64 13.16
N THR A 182 0.35 6.51 14.15
CA THR A 182 0.52 6.13 15.56
C THR A 182 -0.67 6.54 16.43
N THR A 183 -1.66 7.27 15.88
CA THR A 183 -2.99 7.40 16.48
C THR A 183 -3.86 6.17 16.21
N GLN A 184 -4.96 6.01 16.94
CA GLN A 184 -5.98 5.02 16.63
C GLN A 184 -6.58 5.32 15.25
N LEU A 185 -6.58 4.32 14.38
CA LEU A 185 -7.27 4.31 13.10
C LEU A 185 -8.43 3.32 13.16
N SER A 186 -9.64 3.79 12.88
CA SER A 186 -10.85 2.98 12.85
C SER A 186 -11.46 2.96 11.46
N SER A 187 -12.04 1.82 11.05
CA SER A 187 -12.83 1.74 9.82
C SER A 187 -13.73 0.51 9.79
N THR A 188 -15.02 0.72 9.50
CA THR A 188 -16.00 -0.37 9.32
C THR A 188 -16.05 -0.89 7.89
N ALA A 189 -15.80 -0.02 6.90
CA ALA A 189 -15.69 -0.42 5.50
C ALA A 189 -14.35 -1.11 5.19
N GLY A 190 -13.33 -0.88 6.03
CA GLY A 190 -11.95 -1.24 5.74
C GLY A 190 -11.28 -0.17 4.88
N PHE A 191 -10.20 -0.51 4.17
CA PHE A 191 -9.53 0.44 3.28
C PHE A 191 -8.70 -0.26 2.21
N THR A 192 -8.40 0.47 1.14
CA THR A 192 -7.39 0.09 0.16
C THR A 192 -6.10 0.85 0.41
N LYS A 193 -4.99 0.13 0.55
CA LYS A 193 -3.64 0.70 0.48
C LYS A 193 -3.17 0.69 -0.97
N SER A 194 -2.93 1.87 -1.54
CA SER A 194 -2.37 2.07 -2.88
C SER A 194 -1.03 2.82 -2.84
N GLY A 195 -0.44 3.03 -4.02
CA GLY A 195 0.86 3.66 -4.18
C GLY A 195 2.02 2.76 -3.79
N GLY A 196 3.20 3.00 -4.35
CA GLY A 196 4.39 2.16 -4.14
C GLY A 196 5.10 2.32 -2.79
N GLY A 197 4.63 3.23 -1.92
CA GLY A 197 5.23 3.51 -0.62
C GLY A 197 4.75 2.60 0.51
N THR A 198 5.17 2.92 1.73
CA THR A 198 4.93 2.13 2.94
C THR A 198 3.91 2.81 3.85
N LEU A 199 2.84 2.11 4.20
CA LEU A 199 1.94 2.50 5.29
C LEU A 199 2.30 1.69 6.54
N ILE A 200 2.65 2.36 7.63
CA ILE A 200 2.91 1.74 8.93
C ILE A 200 1.74 2.01 9.85
N LEU A 201 1.06 0.96 10.31
CA LEU A 201 0.06 1.04 11.37
C LEU A 201 0.71 0.69 12.70
N ASN A 202 0.96 1.69 13.54
CA ASN A 202 1.80 1.56 14.73
C ASN A 202 1.05 1.90 16.03
N ASN A 203 -0.26 1.62 16.07
CA ASN A 203 -1.10 1.82 17.23
C ASN A 203 -1.84 0.53 17.60
N ALA A 204 -1.79 0.14 18.87
CA ALA A 204 -2.39 -1.09 19.38
C ALA A 204 -3.92 -1.11 19.32
N THR A 205 -4.57 0.05 19.36
CA THR A 205 -6.02 0.18 19.51
C THR A 205 -6.72 0.46 18.20
N ASN A 206 -6.04 0.38 17.04
CA ASN A 206 -6.74 0.46 15.75
C ASN A 206 -7.92 -0.53 15.72
N ASP A 207 -9.02 -0.10 15.11
CA ASP A 207 -10.29 -0.82 15.06
C ASP A 207 -10.78 -0.89 13.62
N ILE A 208 -10.09 -1.69 12.81
CA ILE A 208 -10.43 -1.92 11.42
C ILE A 208 -11.18 -3.24 11.35
N THR A 209 -12.47 -3.19 11.03
CA THR A 209 -13.36 -4.36 11.00
C THR A 209 -13.77 -4.75 9.58
N GLY A 210 -13.67 -3.83 8.62
CA GLY A 210 -13.85 -4.13 7.19
C GLY A 210 -12.60 -4.68 6.51
N GLY A 211 -12.74 -5.13 5.26
CA GLY A 211 -11.66 -5.75 4.49
C GLY A 211 -10.53 -4.77 4.13
N VAL A 212 -9.29 -5.26 4.16
CA VAL A 212 -8.10 -4.50 3.74
C VAL A 212 -7.60 -5.03 2.40
N ARG A 213 -7.50 -4.16 1.40
CA ARG A 213 -6.91 -4.50 0.10
C ARG A 213 -5.57 -3.81 -0.06
N LEU A 214 -4.53 -4.56 -0.42
CA LEU A 214 -3.24 -4.01 -0.81
C LEU A 214 -3.16 -4.04 -2.34
N SER A 215 -3.20 -2.88 -2.98
CA SER A 215 -3.06 -2.75 -4.44
C SER A 215 -1.69 -2.20 -4.86
N GLY A 216 -0.89 -1.72 -3.91
CA GLY A 216 0.51 -1.36 -4.13
C GLY A 216 1.31 -1.13 -2.85
N GLY A 217 2.62 -1.29 -2.97
CA GLY A 217 3.58 -0.96 -1.92
C GLY A 217 3.48 -1.88 -0.71
N THR A 218 3.78 -1.35 0.48
CA THR A 218 3.83 -2.13 1.72
C THR A 218 2.81 -1.64 2.73
N LEU A 219 2.05 -2.55 3.33
CA LEU A 219 1.39 -2.35 4.62
C LEU A 219 2.22 -3.05 5.69
N GLN A 220 2.78 -2.26 6.62
CA GLN A 220 3.54 -2.76 7.75
C GLN A 220 2.72 -2.65 9.04
N LEU A 221 2.64 -3.74 9.79
CA LEU A 221 1.94 -3.78 11.07
C LEU A 221 2.94 -3.66 12.22
N GLY A 222 2.92 -2.50 12.88
CA GLY A 222 3.85 -2.15 13.95
C GLY A 222 5.24 -1.78 13.45
N THR A 223 6.19 -1.72 14.37
CA THR A 223 7.62 -1.48 14.13
C THR A 223 8.43 -2.42 15.03
N THR A 224 9.73 -2.51 14.79
CA THR A 224 10.64 -3.27 15.68
C THR A 224 10.68 -2.74 17.11
N LEU A 225 10.26 -1.48 17.33
CA LEU A 225 10.20 -0.83 18.65
C LEU A 225 8.79 -0.88 19.27
N ASN A 226 7.75 -1.05 18.45
CA ASN A 226 6.37 -1.09 18.92
C ASN A 226 5.65 -2.27 18.26
N ASN A 227 5.60 -3.36 19.02
CA ASN A 227 4.98 -4.63 18.64
C ASN A 227 3.52 -4.75 19.14
N THR A 228 2.91 -3.66 19.63
CA THR A 228 1.56 -3.73 20.21
C THR A 228 0.43 -3.55 19.19
N ALA A 229 0.74 -3.18 17.93
CA ALA A 229 -0.19 -3.01 16.79
C ALA A 229 -0.92 -4.30 16.31
N ALA A 230 -0.86 -5.36 17.10
CA ALA A 230 -1.42 -6.70 16.90
C ALA A 230 -2.94 -6.72 16.84
N LEU A 231 -3.55 -5.81 17.58
CA LEU A 231 -4.99 -5.76 17.72
C LEU A 231 -5.69 -5.14 16.50
N SER A 232 -4.93 -4.58 15.55
CA SER A 232 -5.45 -3.62 14.58
C SER A 232 -6.35 -4.16 13.48
N LEU A 233 -6.28 -5.45 13.14
CA LEU A 233 -6.95 -6.03 11.96
C LEU A 233 -7.92 -7.18 12.28
N ARG A 234 -8.46 -7.19 13.51
CA ARG A 234 -9.34 -8.26 13.98
C ARG A 234 -10.50 -8.51 13.01
N SER A 235 -10.69 -9.78 12.64
CA SER A 235 -11.82 -10.26 11.82
C SER A 235 -11.88 -9.73 10.39
N THR A 236 -10.81 -9.09 9.91
CA THR A 236 -10.72 -8.58 8.54
C THR A 236 -10.33 -9.68 7.55
N SER A 237 -10.78 -9.54 6.30
CA SER A 237 -10.08 -10.14 5.17
C SER A 237 -8.93 -9.22 4.74
N ILE A 238 -7.77 -9.79 4.45
CA ILE A 238 -6.68 -9.07 3.78
C ILE A 238 -6.46 -9.69 2.40
N ASP A 239 -6.61 -8.88 1.36
CA ASP A 239 -6.25 -9.24 -0.02
C ASP A 239 -4.93 -8.58 -0.42
N VAL A 240 -3.87 -9.38 -0.55
CA VAL A 240 -2.54 -8.90 -0.92
C VAL A 240 -2.38 -9.00 -2.44
N GLY A 241 -2.58 -7.90 -3.14
CA GLY A 241 -2.44 -7.85 -4.61
C GLY A 241 -1.00 -8.04 -5.09
N LEU A 242 -0.86 -8.42 -6.36
CA LEU A 242 0.44 -8.59 -7.01
C LEU A 242 1.33 -7.33 -6.83
N GLY A 243 2.60 -7.54 -6.47
CA GLY A 243 3.55 -6.45 -6.22
C GLY A 243 3.34 -5.68 -4.92
N SER A 244 2.36 -6.10 -4.09
CA SER A 244 2.16 -5.56 -2.74
C SER A 244 2.77 -6.47 -1.68
N THR A 245 3.10 -5.89 -0.53
CA THR A 245 3.63 -6.61 0.63
C THR A 245 2.81 -6.33 1.88
N LEU A 246 2.38 -7.39 2.57
CA LEU A 246 2.00 -7.31 3.98
C LEU A 246 3.22 -7.66 4.81
N SER A 247 3.76 -6.70 5.57
CA SER A 247 4.95 -6.91 6.41
C SER A 247 4.60 -6.89 7.90
N VAL A 248 5.14 -7.87 8.63
CA VAL A 248 5.04 -7.97 10.08
C VAL A 248 6.47 -8.10 10.64
N PRO A 249 7.09 -7.01 11.10
CA PRO A 249 8.49 -6.99 11.53
C PRO A 249 8.74 -7.85 12.78
N ASP A 250 10.02 -8.04 13.10
CA ASP A 250 10.48 -8.74 14.32
C ASP A 250 11.37 -7.82 15.20
N PRO A 251 11.10 -7.73 16.53
CA PRO A 251 9.87 -8.18 17.18
C PRO A 251 8.68 -7.40 16.66
N GLY A 252 7.52 -8.05 16.56
CA GLY A 252 6.34 -7.35 16.08
C GLY A 252 5.05 -7.97 16.58
N PRO A 253 3.93 -7.42 16.12
CA PRO A 253 2.63 -7.76 16.66
C PRO A 253 2.16 -9.17 16.35
N ALA A 254 1.31 -9.72 17.23
CA ALA A 254 0.49 -10.88 16.94
C ALA A 254 -0.67 -10.50 16.01
N VAL A 255 -0.64 -10.94 14.76
CA VAL A 255 -1.68 -10.58 13.78
C VAL A 255 -2.82 -11.60 13.83
N LYS A 256 -4.06 -11.12 13.92
CA LYS A 256 -5.28 -11.95 13.85
C LYS A 256 -6.15 -11.47 12.69
N ILE A 257 -6.20 -12.26 11.62
CA ILE A 257 -6.96 -11.98 10.40
C ILE A 257 -7.97 -13.09 10.16
N GLY A 258 -9.14 -12.72 9.63
CA GLY A 258 -10.21 -13.67 9.31
C GLY A 258 -9.95 -14.44 8.02
N SER A 259 -9.38 -13.77 7.01
CA SER A 259 -8.97 -14.40 5.75
C SER A 259 -7.74 -13.67 5.18
N LEU A 260 -6.89 -14.42 4.49
CA LEU A 260 -5.72 -13.91 3.77
C LEU A 260 -5.74 -14.46 2.35
N THR A 261 -5.82 -13.57 1.36
CA THR A 261 -5.88 -13.93 -0.06
C THR A 261 -4.89 -13.12 -0.88
N GLY A 262 -4.82 -13.41 -2.18
CA GLY A 262 -4.06 -12.64 -3.15
C GLY A 262 -2.76 -13.31 -3.61
N SER A 263 -2.02 -12.59 -4.45
CA SER A 263 -0.80 -13.05 -5.12
C SER A 263 0.43 -12.19 -4.83
N GLY A 264 0.33 -11.30 -3.84
CA GLY A 264 1.46 -10.53 -3.35
C GLY A 264 2.31 -11.29 -2.34
N THR A 265 3.14 -10.54 -1.62
CA THR A 265 4.09 -11.10 -0.66
C THR A 265 3.60 -10.90 0.77
N VAL A 266 3.76 -11.92 1.60
CA VAL A 266 3.61 -11.80 3.05
C VAL A 266 4.99 -11.98 3.67
N ASP A 267 5.51 -10.88 4.20
CA ASP A 267 6.81 -10.82 4.86
C ASP A 267 6.61 -10.89 6.37
N VAL A 268 7.03 -12.00 6.96
CA VAL A 268 7.01 -12.22 8.39
C VAL A 268 8.45 -12.26 8.87
N GLY A 269 8.85 -11.28 9.67
CA GLY A 269 10.20 -11.21 10.22
C GLY A 269 10.54 -12.34 11.21
N ARG A 270 9.62 -13.28 11.45
CA ARG A 270 9.71 -14.35 12.44
C ARG A 270 9.03 -15.65 11.97
N THR A 271 9.10 -16.68 12.81
CA THR A 271 8.32 -17.92 12.64
C THR A 271 6.82 -17.64 12.57
N LEU A 272 6.19 -18.02 11.46
CA LEU A 272 4.72 -17.97 11.32
C LEU A 272 4.09 -19.17 12.02
N HIS A 273 3.20 -18.90 12.98
CA HIS A 273 2.33 -19.90 13.57
C HIS A 273 0.96 -19.84 12.88
N LEU A 274 0.65 -20.80 12.01
CA LEU A 274 -0.64 -20.88 11.33
C LEU A 274 -1.60 -21.78 12.13
N HIS A 275 -2.70 -21.21 12.59
CA HIS A 275 -3.78 -21.97 13.23
C HIS A 275 -4.91 -22.13 12.21
N LEU A 276 -5.03 -23.31 11.58
CA LEU A 276 -6.13 -23.59 10.67
C LEU A 276 -7.36 -24.03 11.47
N PHE A 277 -8.47 -23.30 11.32
CA PHE A 277 -9.77 -23.69 11.85
C PHE A 277 -10.64 -24.18 10.70
N GLY A 278 -11.07 -25.44 10.73
CA GLY A 278 -12.00 -26.01 9.76
C GLY A 278 -13.18 -26.68 10.47
N PRO A 279 -14.41 -26.59 9.94
CA PRO A 279 -15.52 -27.39 10.44
C PRO A 279 -15.25 -28.86 10.07
N ALA A 280 -14.90 -29.68 11.06
CA ALA A 280 -14.50 -31.08 10.93
C ALA A 280 -13.17 -31.30 10.19
N ASN A 281 -12.07 -31.14 10.92
CA ASN A 281 -10.84 -31.86 10.58
C ASN A 281 -11.06 -33.35 10.92
N PRO A 282 -10.86 -34.32 10.00
CA PRO A 282 -10.91 -35.75 10.35
C PRO A 282 -9.77 -36.16 11.31
N PHE A 283 -8.84 -35.24 11.57
CA PHE A 283 -7.86 -35.34 12.63
C PHE A 283 -8.44 -34.68 13.89
N SER A 284 -8.70 -35.53 14.89
CA SER A 284 -9.14 -35.23 16.28
C SER A 284 -8.67 -33.86 16.83
N PRO A 285 -9.41 -33.23 17.77
CA PRO A 285 -9.03 -31.97 18.41
C PRO A 285 -7.78 -32.13 19.30
N GLY A 286 -6.63 -32.27 18.66
CA GLY A 286 -5.32 -31.99 19.22
C GLY A 286 -4.82 -30.74 18.52
N SER A 287 -4.62 -29.66 19.26
CA SER A 287 -3.94 -28.47 18.76
C SER A 287 -2.59 -28.89 18.18
N ALA A 288 -2.48 -28.95 16.85
CA ALA A 288 -1.21 -29.18 16.18
C ALA A 288 -0.38 -27.88 16.27
N SER A 289 0.15 -27.60 17.47
CA SER A 289 1.24 -26.65 17.65
C SER A 289 2.50 -27.34 17.17
N THR A 290 2.92 -27.06 15.95
CA THR A 290 4.24 -27.48 15.50
C THR A 290 5.26 -26.45 15.99
N HIS A 291 5.90 -26.77 17.12
CA HIS A 291 7.01 -26.00 17.65
C HIS A 291 8.28 -26.44 16.91
N PHE A 292 8.77 -25.61 15.99
CA PHE A 292 10.04 -25.87 15.31
C PHE A 292 11.11 -24.92 15.84
N PRO A 293 12.16 -25.43 16.48
CA PRO A 293 13.28 -24.62 16.89
C PRO A 293 14.03 -24.22 15.63
N SER A 294 13.96 -22.93 15.29
CA SER A 294 14.67 -22.24 14.20
C SER A 294 14.29 -22.61 12.76
N GLY A 295 13.51 -21.72 12.12
CA GLY A 295 13.25 -21.68 10.68
C GLY A 295 11.80 -22.03 10.29
N PRO A 296 11.18 -21.30 9.35
CA PRO A 296 9.82 -21.62 8.89
C PRO A 296 9.85 -22.83 7.94
N VAL A 297 9.12 -23.90 8.27
CA VAL A 297 8.81 -25.01 7.36
C VAL A 297 7.29 -25.19 7.33
N PHE A 298 6.71 -25.21 6.13
CA PHE A 298 5.27 -25.37 5.90
C PHE A 298 4.91 -26.80 5.51
N SER A 299 3.74 -27.26 5.97
CA SER A 299 2.98 -28.35 5.34
C SER A 299 1.49 -28.05 5.48
N GLY A 300 0.85 -27.69 4.37
CA GLY A 300 -0.58 -27.52 4.23
C GLY A 300 -0.92 -27.31 2.76
N LEU A 301 -2.02 -27.91 2.29
CA LEU A 301 -2.50 -27.73 0.92
C LEU A 301 -2.94 -26.28 0.74
N ILE A 302 -2.14 -25.48 0.05
CA ILE A 302 -2.46 -24.11 -0.32
C ILE A 302 -3.17 -24.19 -1.68
N GLU A 303 -4.50 -24.03 -1.70
CA GLU A 303 -5.26 -23.81 -2.95
C GLU A 303 -5.12 -22.34 -3.42
N SER A 304 -3.91 -21.79 -3.40
CA SER A 304 -3.61 -20.46 -3.95
C SER A 304 -2.63 -20.62 -5.10
N THR A 305 -3.00 -20.08 -6.25
CA THR A 305 -2.18 -20.04 -7.46
C THR A 305 -1.08 -18.97 -7.43
N GLY A 306 -0.78 -18.33 -6.28
CA GLY A 306 0.22 -17.25 -6.28
C GLY A 306 0.67 -16.62 -4.96
N LEU A 307 0.34 -17.15 -3.78
CA LEU A 307 0.86 -16.57 -2.52
C LEU A 307 2.31 -16.96 -2.30
N VAL A 308 3.23 -15.99 -2.29
CA VAL A 308 4.64 -16.20 -1.95
C VAL A 308 4.87 -15.82 -0.49
N LEU A 309 5.25 -16.81 0.32
CA LEU A 309 5.71 -16.61 1.70
C LEU A 309 7.24 -16.58 1.68
N THR A 310 7.84 -15.44 2.00
CA THR A 310 9.29 -15.30 2.16
C THR A 310 9.64 -15.18 3.64
N GLY A 311 10.65 -15.94 4.08
CA GLY A 311 11.22 -15.84 5.41
C GLY A 311 12.74 -15.94 5.34
N THR A 312 13.44 -15.30 6.28
CA THR A 312 14.91 -15.32 6.35
C THR A 312 15.38 -16.56 7.11
N GLY A 313 15.63 -17.65 6.37
CA GLY A 313 16.25 -18.87 6.91
C GLY A 313 16.42 -19.95 5.84
N ALA A 314 17.66 -20.33 5.54
CA ALA A 314 17.97 -21.39 4.58
C ALA A 314 17.85 -22.76 5.27
N ASN A 315 16.95 -23.63 4.80
CA ASN A 315 17.10 -25.09 4.97
C ASN A 315 16.21 -25.89 4.00
N LEU A 316 16.77 -27.04 3.59
CA LEU A 316 16.17 -28.05 2.72
C LEU A 316 14.94 -28.68 3.40
N VAL A 317 13.83 -28.84 2.66
CA VAL A 317 12.62 -29.52 3.16
C VAL A 317 12.72 -31.02 2.89
N GLN A 318 12.66 -31.83 3.95
CA GLN A 318 12.49 -33.28 3.84
C GLN A 318 11.13 -33.66 4.42
N LEU A 319 10.20 -34.11 3.56
CA LEU A 319 8.87 -34.52 3.97
C LEU A 319 8.89 -35.95 4.55
N PRO A 320 7.98 -36.29 5.49
CA PRO A 320 7.79 -37.67 5.92
C PRO A 320 7.37 -38.52 4.71
N GLY A 321 8.14 -39.57 4.39
CA GLY A 321 7.87 -40.45 3.25
C GLY A 321 8.90 -40.40 2.10
N GLY A 322 10.00 -39.64 2.23
CA GLY A 322 11.11 -39.69 1.28
C GLY A 322 10.88 -38.96 -0.05
N VAL A 323 9.86 -38.10 -0.13
CA VAL A 323 9.64 -37.22 -1.29
C VAL A 323 10.50 -35.97 -1.13
N ASN A 324 11.48 -35.81 -2.02
CA ASN A 324 12.28 -34.60 -2.14
C ASN A 324 11.57 -33.64 -3.11
N VAL A 325 11.26 -32.42 -2.66
CA VAL A 325 10.83 -31.34 -3.55
C VAL A 325 12.01 -30.38 -3.72
N SER A 326 12.52 -30.29 -4.95
CA SER A 326 13.53 -29.29 -5.32
C SER A 326 12.82 -28.00 -5.67
N MET A 327 12.98 -26.94 -4.86
CA MET A 327 12.66 -25.59 -5.32
C MET A 327 13.79 -25.13 -6.23
N GLN A 328 13.50 -24.96 -7.51
CA GLN A 328 14.42 -24.36 -8.46
C GLN A 328 14.19 -22.85 -8.44
N THR A 329 15.16 -22.11 -7.92
CA THR A 329 15.26 -20.67 -8.14
C THR A 329 15.49 -20.42 -9.63
N LEU A 330 14.63 -19.60 -10.25
CA LEU A 330 14.98 -18.90 -11.49
C LEU A 330 15.71 -17.60 -11.13
#